data_AF-A0A7R8CAQ3-F1
#
_entry.id   AF-A0A7R8CAQ3-F1
#
_cell.length_a   1.000
_cell.length_b   1.000
_cell.length_c   1.000
_cell.angle_alpha   90.00
_cell.angle_beta   90.00
_cell.angle_gamma   90.00
#
_symmetry.space_group_name_H-M   'P 1'
#
loop_
_entity.id
_entity.type
_entity.pdbx_description
1 polymer ?
#
loop_
_entity_poly.entity_id
_entity_poly.type
_entity_poly.pdbx_seq_one_letter_code
_entity_poly.pdbx_strand_id
1 'polypeptide(L)'
;MAGQKQDDWMPILVLREMRNRGHEVTIVSPYVLGLSNISEISCDKDELFPKVSEKASKTILKGESIFQVYKIMMPVLETIIKESLTNDKMSQLLMDPTSEFDAVISDTSYINIAGVYLAHHFNASLVLYFTKNDVSSGYG
;
A
#
# COMPACT_ATOMS: atom_id res chain seq x y z
N MET A 1 -19.59 2.19 -17.04
CA MET A 1 -19.00 2.74 -15.82
C MET A 1 -17.60 3.20 -16.20
N ALA A 2 -17.36 4.51 -16.17
CA ALA A 2 -16.08 5.08 -16.55
C ALA A 2 -15.01 4.54 -15.59
N GLY A 3 -13.96 3.93 -16.14
CA GLY A 3 -12.83 3.44 -15.36
C GLY A 3 -12.25 4.61 -14.57
N GLN A 4 -12.28 4.50 -13.24
CA GLN A 4 -11.35 5.25 -12.40
C GLN A 4 -9.98 4.96 -12.98
N LYS A 5 -9.35 5.99 -13.56
CA LYS A 5 -7.95 5.88 -13.94
C LYS A 5 -7.21 5.54 -12.66
N GLN A 6 -6.32 4.56 -12.73
CA GLN A 6 -5.47 4.14 -11.62
C GLN A 6 -4.71 5.32 -10.98
N ASP A 7 -4.67 6.47 -11.67
CA ASP A 7 -4.16 7.78 -11.27
C ASP A 7 -4.76 8.42 -9.99
N ASP A 8 -5.94 8.01 -9.53
CA ASP A 8 -6.63 8.63 -8.38
C ASP A 8 -6.50 7.83 -7.06
N TRP A 9 -5.66 6.79 -7.03
CA TRP A 9 -5.37 6.08 -5.78
C TRP A 9 -4.57 7.01 -4.85
N MET A 10 -5.13 7.39 -3.71
CA MET A 10 -4.61 8.43 -2.82
C MET A 10 -3.12 8.28 -2.41
N PRO A 11 -2.56 7.08 -2.21
CA PRO A 11 -1.12 6.91 -2.01
C PRO A 11 -0.30 7.46 -3.18
N ILE A 12 -0.78 7.35 -4.42
CA ILE A 12 -0.12 7.90 -5.62
C ILE A 12 -0.03 9.42 -5.56
N LEU A 13 -1.04 10.11 -5.02
CA LEU A 13 -1.02 11.58 -4.92
C LEU A 13 0.06 12.07 -3.96
N VAL A 14 0.18 11.42 -2.79
CA VAL A 14 1.23 11.74 -1.81
C VAL A 14 2.60 11.47 -2.41
N LEU A 15 2.80 10.31 -3.04
CA LEU A 15 4.07 9.94 -3.67
C LEU A 15 4.48 10.91 -4.78
N ARG A 16 3.52 11.31 -5.63
CA ARG A 16 3.75 12.29 -6.70
C ARG A 16 4.17 13.64 -6.13
N GLU A 17 3.53 14.10 -5.06
CA GLU A 17 3.86 15.38 -4.44
C GLU A 17 5.24 15.35 -3.76
N MET A 18 5.56 14.28 -3.04
CA MET A 18 6.88 14.08 -2.44
C MET A 18 7.97 14.11 -3.52
N ARG A 19 7.77 13.34 -4.60
CA ARG A 19 8.67 13.34 -5.76
C ARG A 19 8.81 14.73 -6.38
N ASN A 20 7.70 15.44 -6.62
CA ASN A 20 7.72 16.77 -7.25
C ASN A 20 8.49 17.81 -6.44
N ARG A 21 8.61 17.61 -5.12
CA ARG A 21 9.38 18.46 -4.20
C ARG A 21 10.84 18.05 -4.08
N GLY A 22 11.28 17.04 -4.83
CA GLY A 22 12.67 16.57 -4.86
C GLY A 22 13.01 15.53 -3.80
N HIS A 23 12.01 14.92 -3.14
CA HIS A 23 12.27 13.81 -2.24
C HIS A 23 12.60 12.54 -3.04
N GLU A 24 13.58 11.76 -2.55
CA GLU A 24 13.83 10.40 -3.02
C GLU A 24 12.79 9.46 -2.41
N VAL A 25 12.08 8.70 -3.25
CA VAL A 25 10.92 7.92 -2.82
C VAL A 25 11.09 6.46 -3.24
N THR A 26 10.95 5.58 -2.27
CA THR A 26 10.78 4.14 -2.48
C THR A 26 9.37 3.74 -2.07
N ILE A 27 8.62 3.11 -2.97
CA ILE A 27 7.29 2.57 -2.67
C ILE A 27 7.35 1.05 -2.57
N VAL A 28 6.71 0.52 -1.52
CA VAL A 28 6.41 -0.89 -1.34
C VAL A 28 4.90 -1.06 -1.49
N SER A 29 4.45 -1.76 -2.53
CA SER A 29 3.02 -1.81 -2.86
C SER A 29 2.65 -3.12 -3.55
N PRO A 30 1.43 -3.65 -3.33
CA PRO A 30 0.91 -4.76 -4.12
C PRO A 30 0.53 -4.33 -5.55
N TYR A 31 0.59 -3.03 -5.86
CA TYR A 31 0.36 -2.49 -7.20
C TYR A 31 1.68 -2.03 -7.82
N VAL A 32 1.89 -2.38 -9.08
CA VAL A 32 2.93 -1.75 -9.92
C VAL A 32 2.37 -0.45 -10.47
N LEU A 33 3.03 0.67 -10.19
CA LEU A 33 2.55 2.00 -10.56
C LEU A 33 3.21 2.56 -11.82
N GLY A 34 4.41 2.06 -12.16
CA GLY A 34 5.15 2.49 -13.34
C GLY A 34 5.54 3.97 -13.30
N LEU A 35 5.72 4.54 -12.11
CA LEU A 35 6.09 5.93 -11.93
C LEU A 35 7.57 6.11 -12.22
N SER A 36 7.91 7.04 -13.13
CA SER A 36 9.30 7.41 -13.36
C SER A 36 9.91 8.08 -12.13
N ASN A 37 11.21 7.82 -11.92
CA ASN A 37 12.01 8.40 -10.84
C ASN A 37 11.50 8.09 -9.42
N ILE A 38 10.87 6.92 -9.25
CA ILE A 38 10.51 6.32 -7.96
C ILE A 38 11.02 4.88 -7.96
N SER A 39 11.60 4.44 -6.85
CA SER A 39 12.00 3.03 -6.68
C SER A 39 10.77 2.21 -6.29
N GLU A 40 10.36 1.26 -7.14
CA GLU A 40 9.20 0.40 -6.87
C GLU A 40 9.61 -1.02 -6.43
N ILE A 41 9.05 -1.44 -5.30
CA ILE A 41 9.11 -2.80 -4.76
C ILE A 41 7.69 -3.37 -4.76
N SER A 42 7.41 -4.28 -5.70
CA SER A 42 6.13 -5.00 -5.71
C SER A 42 6.11 -6.10 -4.65
N CYS A 43 5.07 -6.12 -3.82
CA CYS A 43 4.84 -7.13 -2.79
C CYS A 43 3.60 -8.03 -3.07
N ASP A 44 3.22 -8.13 -4.33
CA ASP A 44 2.18 -9.06 -4.79
C ASP A 44 2.52 -9.57 -6.20
N LYS A 45 3.41 -10.57 -6.28
CA LYS A 45 3.91 -11.08 -7.58
C LYS A 45 2.82 -11.73 -8.44
N ASP A 46 1.78 -12.28 -7.81
CA ASP A 46 0.73 -13.07 -8.46
C ASP A 46 -0.57 -12.27 -8.72
N GLU A 47 -0.53 -10.95 -8.46
CA GLU A 47 -1.69 -10.04 -8.55
C GLU A 47 -2.90 -10.59 -7.77
N LEU A 48 -2.66 -11.11 -6.56
CA LEU A 48 -3.69 -11.63 -5.68
C LEU A 48 -4.53 -10.49 -5.09
N PHE A 49 -3.90 -9.38 -4.74
CA PHE A 49 -4.56 -8.24 -4.11
C PHE A 49 -5.62 -7.60 -4.99
N PRO A 50 -5.39 -7.30 -6.29
CA PRO A 50 -6.43 -6.76 -7.16
C PRO A 50 -7.64 -7.71 -7.28
N LYS A 51 -7.39 -9.02 -7.47
CA LYS A 51 -8.44 -10.05 -7.62
C LYS A 51 -9.29 -10.18 -6.35
N VAL A 52 -8.63 -10.20 -5.19
CA VAL A 52 -9.31 -10.33 -3.90
C VAL A 52 -10.02 -9.04 -3.51
N SER A 53 -9.46 -7.88 -3.83
CA SER A 53 -10.11 -6.57 -3.66
C SER A 53 -11.39 -6.45 -4.50
N GLU A 54 -11.39 -6.94 -5.74
CA GLU A 54 -12.60 -6.98 -6.58
C GLU A 54 -13.66 -7.90 -5.96
N LYS A 55 -13.27 -9.09 -5.50
CA LYS A 55 -14.17 -10.04 -4.83
C LYS A 55 -14.76 -9.44 -3.55
N ALA A 56 -13.93 -8.83 -2.71
CA ALA A 56 -14.33 -8.14 -1.49
C ALA A 56 -15.33 -7.01 -1.79
N SER A 57 -15.06 -6.21 -2.82
CA SER A 57 -15.96 -5.14 -3.26
C SER A 57 -17.32 -5.69 -3.70
N LYS A 58 -17.34 -6.77 -4.49
CA LYS A 58 -18.58 -7.46 -4.89
C LYS A 58 -19.35 -8.02 -3.70
N THR A 59 -18.66 -8.56 -2.69
CA THR A 59 -19.25 -9.01 -1.42
C THR A 59 -19.94 -7.87 -0.67
N ILE A 60 -19.28 -6.71 -0.55
CA ILE A 60 -19.87 -5.50 0.08
C ILE A 60 -21.12 -5.05 -0.69
N LEU A 61 -21.04 -4.99 -2.03
CA LEU A 61 -22.16 -4.55 -2.87
C LEU A 61 -23.39 -5.47 -2.78
N LYS A 62 -23.20 -6.74 -2.44
CA LYS A 62 -24.29 -7.69 -2.17
C LYS A 62 -24.91 -7.52 -0.78
N GLY A 63 -24.42 -6.59 0.04
CA GLY A 63 -24.86 -6.40 1.41
C GLY A 63 -24.40 -7.50 2.36
N GLU A 64 -23.37 -8.27 1.98
CA GLU A 64 -22.81 -9.29 2.87
C GLU A 64 -22.07 -8.64 4.05
N SER A 65 -21.97 -9.38 5.15
CA SER A 65 -21.30 -8.90 6.36
C SER A 65 -19.83 -8.55 6.12
N ILE A 66 -19.35 -7.51 6.81
CA ILE A 66 -17.93 -7.15 6.84
C ILE A 66 -17.03 -8.33 7.26
N PHE A 67 -17.53 -9.27 8.05
CA PHE A 67 -16.78 -10.47 8.41
C PHE A 67 -16.45 -11.37 7.20
N GLN A 68 -17.31 -11.41 6.18
CA GLN A 68 -17.03 -12.13 4.93
C GLN A 68 -15.92 -11.44 4.13
N VAL A 69 -15.95 -10.11 4.10
CA VAL A 69 -14.89 -9.29 3.49
C VAL A 69 -13.55 -9.57 4.18
N TYR A 70 -13.50 -9.55 5.51
CA TYR A 70 -12.30 -9.89 6.27
C TYR A 70 -11.82 -11.31 5.96
N LYS A 71 -12.73 -12.30 5.93
CA LYS A 71 -12.36 -13.70 5.61
C LYS A 71 -11.74 -13.84 4.22
N ILE A 72 -12.16 -13.02 3.26
CA ILE A 72 -11.63 -12.99 1.90
C ILE A 72 -10.28 -12.27 1.85
N MET A 73 -10.14 -11.13 2.53
CA MET A 73 -8.97 -10.25 2.45
C MET A 73 -7.79 -10.74 3.30
N MET A 74 -8.04 -11.19 4.54
CA MET A 74 -6.99 -11.46 5.53
C MET A 74 -5.87 -12.40 5.06
N PRO A 75 -6.15 -13.54 4.39
CA PRO A 75 -5.08 -14.43 3.92
C PRO A 75 -4.15 -13.76 2.90
N VAL A 76 -4.71 -12.93 2.02
CA VAL A 76 -3.92 -12.22 1.01
C VAL A 76 -3.11 -11.10 1.62
N LEU A 77 -3.66 -10.40 2.63
CA LEU A 77 -2.91 -9.38 3.36
C LEU A 77 -1.70 -9.97 4.10
N GLU A 78 -1.84 -11.14 4.70
CA GLU A 78 -0.74 -11.86 5.33
C GLU A 78 0.36 -12.20 4.30
N THR A 79 -0.03 -12.68 3.11
CA THR A 79 0.91 -12.93 2.01
C THR A 79 1.63 -11.66 1.59
N ILE A 80 0.91 -10.54 1.41
CA ILE A 80 1.49 -9.26 1.00
C ILE A 80 2.46 -8.72 2.04
N ILE A 81 2.12 -8.79 3.33
CA ILE A 81 3.03 -8.38 4.41
C ILE A 81 4.30 -9.21 4.37
N LYS A 82 4.19 -10.53 4.22
CA LYS A 82 5.35 -11.41 4.10
C LYS A 82 6.19 -11.05 2.88
N GLU A 83 5.57 -10.94 1.71
CA GLU A 83 6.27 -10.58 0.46
C GLU A 83 6.91 -9.19 0.54
N SER A 84 6.32 -8.24 1.28
CA SER A 84 6.89 -6.90 1.45
C SER A 84 8.26 -6.94 2.12
N LEU A 85 8.50 -7.91 3.02
CA LEU A 85 9.76 -8.07 3.76
C LEU A 85 10.70 -9.09 3.11
N THR A 86 10.17 -10.08 2.39
CA THR A 86 10.98 -11.13 1.75
C THR A 86 11.25 -10.89 0.27
N ASN A 87 10.79 -9.78 -0.31
CA ASN A 87 11.15 -9.40 -1.68
C ASN A 87 12.67 -9.20 -1.79
N ASP A 88 13.27 -9.62 -2.91
CA ASP A 88 14.73 -9.53 -3.10
C ASP A 88 15.24 -8.08 -3.00
N LYS A 89 14.53 -7.12 -3.57
CA LYS A 89 14.88 -5.69 -3.48
C LYS A 89 14.75 -5.16 -2.06
N MET A 90 13.71 -5.57 -1.34
CA MET A 90 13.57 -5.18 0.07
C MET A 90 14.67 -5.81 0.91
N SER A 91 14.98 -7.09 0.69
CA SER A 91 16.03 -7.80 1.42
C SER A 91 17.38 -7.12 1.21
N GLN A 92 17.68 -6.67 -0.01
CA GLN A 92 18.87 -5.88 -0.32
C GLN A 92 18.87 -4.55 0.44
N LEU A 93 17.76 -3.81 0.43
CA LEU A 93 17.61 -2.54 1.16
C LEU A 93 17.80 -2.71 2.68
N LEU A 94 17.27 -3.80 3.25
CA LEU A 94 17.38 -4.10 4.67
C LEU A 94 18.79 -4.53 5.09
N MET A 95 19.55 -5.15 4.19
CA MET A 95 20.91 -5.63 4.44
C MET A 95 21.99 -4.58 4.13
N ASP A 96 21.65 -3.54 3.37
CA ASP A 96 22.57 -2.47 3.02
C ASP A 96 22.75 -1.49 4.20
N PRO A 97 23.94 -1.42 4.82
CA PRO A 97 24.19 -0.53 5.96
C PRO A 97 24.25 0.94 5.57
N THR A 98 24.25 1.27 4.27
CA THR A 98 24.29 2.65 3.77
C THR A 98 22.91 3.18 3.39
N SER A 99 21.89 2.31 3.38
CA SER A 99 20.51 2.71 3.11
C SER A 99 19.92 3.45 4.32
N GLU A 100 19.55 4.71 4.12
CA GLU A 100 18.94 5.58 5.13
C GLU A 100 17.62 6.16 4.63
N PHE A 101 16.66 6.36 5.55
CA PHE A 101 15.38 6.99 5.26
C PHE A 101 15.02 7.95 6.38
N ASP A 102 14.59 9.17 6.03
CA ASP A 102 14.14 10.15 7.04
C ASP A 102 12.75 9.82 7.61
N ALA A 103 11.90 9.19 6.78
CA ALA A 103 10.53 8.87 7.13
C ALA A 103 10.02 7.61 6.43
N VAL A 104 9.16 6.87 7.14
CA VAL A 104 8.37 5.76 6.60
C VAL A 104 6.90 6.15 6.68
N ILE A 105 6.25 6.20 5.52
CA ILE A 105 4.82 6.50 5.41
C ILE A 105 4.08 5.18 5.24
N SER A 106 3.26 4.80 6.21
CA SER A 106 2.54 3.53 6.19
C SER A 106 1.02 3.74 6.16
N ASP A 107 0.37 3.03 5.23
CA ASP A 107 -1.08 2.89 5.26
C ASP A 107 -1.47 2.06 6.49
N THR A 108 -2.37 2.59 7.31
CA THR A 108 -2.93 1.85 8.45
C THR A 108 -3.97 0.83 8.03
N SER A 109 -4.48 0.94 6.81
CA SER A 109 -5.28 -0.09 6.19
C SER A 109 -4.46 -1.38 6.16
N TYR A 110 -5.10 -2.49 6.55
CA TYR A 110 -4.53 -3.84 6.42
C TYR A 110 -3.48 -4.27 7.45
N ILE A 111 -3.39 -3.62 8.61
CA ILE A 111 -2.52 -4.07 9.71
C ILE A 111 -1.06 -4.14 9.25
N ASN A 112 -0.60 -3.07 8.59
CA ASN A 112 0.73 -3.05 7.98
C ASN A 112 1.85 -2.87 9.04
N ILE A 113 2.11 -3.95 9.79
CA ILE A 113 3.19 -4.04 10.78
C ILE A 113 4.58 -3.90 10.14
N ALA A 114 4.71 -4.20 8.84
CA ALA A 114 5.94 -4.01 8.10
C ALA A 114 6.37 -2.54 8.12
N GLY A 115 5.45 -1.59 7.93
CA GLY A 115 5.76 -0.16 8.02
C GLY A 115 6.34 0.27 9.38
N VAL A 116 5.81 -0.29 10.48
CA VAL A 116 6.33 -0.03 11.83
C VAL A 116 7.73 -0.61 12.00
N TYR A 117 7.94 -1.85 11.55
CA TYR A 117 9.25 -2.49 11.56
C TYR A 117 10.28 -1.70 10.75
N LEU A 118 9.92 -1.26 9.54
CA LEU A 118 10.80 -0.49 8.65
C LEU A 118 11.21 0.85 9.30
N ALA A 119 10.27 1.57 9.91
CA ALA A 119 10.57 2.82 10.60
C ALA A 119 11.60 2.61 11.73
N HIS A 120 11.43 1.54 12.51
CA HIS A 120 12.37 1.19 13.57
C HIS A 120 13.74 0.75 13.00
N HIS A 121 13.75 -0.09 11.96
CA HIS A 121 14.98 -0.61 11.33
C HIS A 121 15.85 0.52 10.77
N PHE A 122 15.26 1.50 10.09
CA PHE A 122 15.98 2.64 9.51
C PHE A 122 16.14 3.83 10.47
N ASN A 123 15.70 3.72 11.73
CA ASN A 123 15.67 4.83 12.68
C ASN A 123 14.97 6.10 12.12
N ALA A 124 13.87 5.87 11.38
CA ALA A 124 13.14 6.88 10.63
C ALA A 124 11.87 7.32 11.37
N SER A 125 11.34 8.51 11.04
CA SER A 125 10.04 8.95 11.53
C SER A 125 8.92 8.10 10.95
N LEU A 126 8.03 7.55 11.79
CA LEU A 126 6.84 6.84 11.33
C LEU A 126 5.68 7.82 11.12
N VAL A 127 5.18 7.90 9.89
CA VAL A 127 3.97 8.65 9.53
C VAL A 127 2.87 7.65 9.17
N LEU A 128 1.82 7.63 9.98
CA LEU A 128 0.62 6.84 9.72
C LEU A 128 -0.39 7.73 9.03
N TYR A 129 -0.94 7.27 7.91
CA TYR A 129 -2.10 7.92 7.30
C TYR A 129 -3.29 6.97 7.25
N PHE A 130 -4.47 7.58 7.31
CA PHE A 130 -5.74 6.93 7.13
C PHE A 130 -6.54 7.79 6.17
N THR A 131 -7.19 7.17 5.20
CA THR A 131 -8.04 7.89 4.27
C THR A 131 -9.48 7.78 4.74
N LYS A 132 -10.01 8.91 5.23
CA LYS A 132 -11.43 9.02 5.54
C LYS A 132 -12.17 9.22 4.23
N ASN A 133 -12.90 8.19 3.78
CA ASN A 133 -13.89 8.38 2.74
C ASN A 133 -15.09 9.11 3.38
N ASP A 134 -15.23 10.42 3.11
CA ASP A 134 -16.44 11.13 3.49
C ASP A 134 -17.60 10.55 2.69
N VAL A 135 -18.48 9.81 3.36
CA VAL A 135 -19.71 9.25 2.79
C VAL A 135 -20.80 10.33 2.62
N SER A 136 -20.46 11.61 2.80
CA SER A 136 -21.39 12.74 2.66
C SER A 136 -21.24 13.42 1.31
N SER A 137 -21.61 12.73 0.23
CA SER A 137 -22.07 13.39 -1.00
C SER A 137 -22.96 12.48 -1.85
N GLY A 138 -24.27 12.72 -1.79
CA GLY A 138 -25.18 12.44 -2.90
C GLY A 138 -26.07 11.19 -2.81
N TYR A 139 -27.07 11.21 -1.95
CA TYR A 139 -28.42 10.80 -2.37
C TYR A 139 -29.34 12.00 -2.15
N GLY A 140 -29.42 12.83 -3.19
CA GLY A 140 -30.49 13.80 -3.41
C GLY A 140 -31.27 13.38 -4.64
#